data_AF-A0A7J8CVS3-F1
#
_entry.id   AF-A0A7J8CVS3-F1
#
_cell.length_a   1.000
_cell.length_b   1.000
_cell.length_c   1.000
_cell.angle_alpha   90.00
_cell.angle_beta   90.00
_cell.angle_gamma   90.00
#
_symmetry.space_group_name_H-M   'P 1'
#
loop_
_entity.id
_entity.type
_entity.pdbx_description
1 polymer ?
#
loop_
_entity_poly.entity_id
_entity_poly.type
_entity_poly.pdbx_seq_one_letter_code
_entity_poly.pdbx_strand_id
1 'polypeptide(L)'
;MGIKASNTAEVYFDGVRVPAENVLGEVGGGFKVAMHILNNGRFGMAAALAGTMKGIIAKAVDHAANRTQFGEKIHNFGLIQEKLARMAMLQYVTESMAYMVSANMDQGSTDFQIEAAISKIFGSEAAWKVTDECIQIMGGMGFMKEPGVERVLRDLRIFRIFEGTNDILRLFVALQGCMDKGKELSGLGKALKNPFGNAGLLLGEAGKQLRRRAGLGSGLSLSGTTHPELSRSGELAVQALEQFATVVEAKLIKHKKDIVNEQLVLQRLADSAIDLYAMVVVLSRASKSLSEGHPTAQYEKMLCDSWCIEAAARIRENMAALQSDRQQQELFRNFRSISKALVEQGGVVTNNPLGF
;
A
#
# COMPACT_ATOMS: atom_id res chain seq x y z
N MET A 1 23.43 9.45 4.41
CA MET A 1 21.97 9.32 4.54
C MET A 1 21.50 9.86 5.90
N GLY A 2 20.63 9.19 6.66
CA GLY A 2 20.04 9.69 7.89
C GLY A 2 20.05 8.68 9.04
N ILE A 3 19.15 8.89 10.01
CA ILE A 3 19.04 8.22 11.31
C ILE A 3 20.37 8.13 12.06
N LYS A 4 21.22 9.16 11.90
CA LYS A 4 22.62 9.20 12.39
C LYS A 4 22.76 9.06 13.92
N ALA A 5 21.70 9.34 14.66
CA ALA A 5 21.68 9.20 16.11
C ALA A 5 21.44 7.75 16.56
N SER A 6 20.92 6.89 15.68
CA SER A 6 20.74 5.46 15.97
C SER A 6 22.07 4.74 15.85
N ASN A 7 22.49 4.05 16.91
CA ASN A 7 23.64 3.15 16.82
C ASN A 7 23.31 2.02 15.83
N THR A 8 24.27 1.67 14.98
CA THR A 8 24.19 0.54 14.05
C THR A 8 25.56 -0.11 14.05
N ALA A 9 25.64 -1.37 14.47
CA ALA A 9 26.89 -2.10 14.62
C ALA A 9 26.72 -3.57 14.22
N GLU A 10 27.82 -4.19 13.81
CA GLU A 10 27.91 -5.65 13.73
C GLU A 10 27.97 -6.25 15.14
N VAL A 11 27.41 -7.44 15.31
CA VAL A 11 27.45 -8.19 16.58
C VAL A 11 28.04 -9.56 16.30
N TYR A 12 29.13 -9.90 17.00
CA TYR A 12 29.85 -11.16 16.83
C TYR A 12 29.57 -12.09 18.02
N PHE A 13 29.28 -13.36 17.72
CA PHE A 13 29.12 -14.41 18.72
C PHE A 13 30.20 -15.48 18.48
N ASP A 14 31.17 -15.58 19.39
CA ASP A 14 32.25 -16.58 19.35
C ASP A 14 32.21 -17.43 20.63
N GLY A 15 31.94 -18.73 20.48
CA GLY A 15 31.87 -19.68 21.60
C GLY A 15 30.87 -19.31 22.71
N VAL A 16 29.85 -18.50 22.43
CA VAL A 16 28.92 -17.98 23.45
C VAL A 16 28.06 -19.10 24.02
N ARG A 17 28.28 -19.43 25.29
CA ARG A 17 27.45 -20.40 26.03
C ARG A 17 26.09 -19.78 26.34
N VAL A 18 25.04 -20.27 25.68
CA VAL A 18 23.64 -19.89 25.96
C VAL A 18 22.94 -21.05 26.68
N PRO A 19 22.38 -20.84 27.89
CA PRO A 19 21.63 -21.88 28.59
C PRO A 19 20.40 -22.36 27.80
N ALA A 20 19.99 -23.61 27.99
CA ALA A 20 18.87 -24.19 27.25
C ALA A 20 17.52 -23.53 27.60
N GLU A 21 17.40 -23.02 28.83
CA GLU A 21 16.26 -22.25 29.33
C GLU A 21 16.12 -20.86 28.68
N ASN A 22 17.14 -20.36 27.99
CA ASN A 22 17.08 -19.09 27.24
C ASN A 22 16.48 -19.25 25.82
N VAL A 23 16.05 -20.46 25.44
CA VAL A 23 15.33 -20.67 24.17
C VAL A 23 14.00 -19.91 24.21
N LEU A 24 13.81 -19.00 23.25
CA LEU A 24 12.55 -18.27 23.08
C LEU A 24 11.64 -19.02 22.10
N GLY A 25 10.57 -19.62 22.64
CA GLY A 25 9.64 -20.45 21.88
C GLY A 25 10.11 -21.91 21.80
N GLU A 26 9.90 -22.55 20.65
CA GLU A 26 10.29 -23.96 20.43
C GLU A 26 11.59 -24.06 19.62
N VAL A 27 12.38 -25.10 19.89
CA VAL A 27 13.58 -25.42 19.08
C VAL A 27 13.16 -25.66 17.63
N GLY A 28 13.74 -24.91 16.70
CA GLY A 28 13.37 -24.92 15.27
C GLY A 28 12.23 -23.95 14.90
N GLY A 29 11.54 -23.36 15.87
CA GLY A 29 10.44 -22.40 15.67
C GLY A 29 10.86 -20.95 15.41
N GLY A 30 12.16 -20.66 15.34
CA GLY A 30 12.70 -19.29 15.32
C GLY A 30 12.20 -18.41 14.16
N PHE A 31 11.96 -18.98 12.97
CA PHE A 31 11.42 -18.22 11.84
C PHE A 31 10.01 -17.67 12.14
N LYS A 32 9.15 -18.49 12.76
CA LYS A 32 7.79 -18.10 13.13
C LYS A 32 7.83 -17.00 14.20
N VAL A 33 8.72 -17.12 15.19
CA VAL A 33 8.95 -16.08 16.21
C VAL A 33 9.38 -14.76 15.55
N ALA A 34 10.36 -14.79 14.65
CA ALA A 34 10.84 -13.60 13.94
C ALA A 34 9.73 -12.94 13.11
N MET A 35 8.93 -13.72 12.37
CA MET A 35 7.81 -13.18 11.59
C MET A 35 6.72 -12.58 12.48
N HIS A 36 6.41 -13.18 13.63
CA HIS A 36 5.45 -12.61 14.58
C HIS A 36 5.94 -11.28 15.16
N ILE A 37 7.23 -11.18 15.52
CA ILE A 37 7.83 -9.94 16.04
C ILE A 37 7.74 -8.83 15.00
N LEU A 38 8.19 -9.09 13.77
CA LEU A 38 8.11 -8.10 12.68
C LEU A 38 6.66 -7.69 12.41
N ASN A 39 5.73 -8.65 12.36
CA ASN A 39 4.33 -8.33 12.12
C ASN A 39 3.72 -7.46 13.22
N ASN A 40 4.07 -7.74 14.48
CA ASN A 40 3.65 -6.95 15.63
C ASN A 40 4.26 -5.54 15.61
N GLY A 41 5.49 -5.35 15.15
CA GLY A 41 6.16 -4.05 15.12
C GLY A 41 5.75 -3.12 13.95
N ARG A 42 5.23 -3.67 12.85
CA ARG A 42 4.98 -2.91 11.59
C ARG A 42 4.03 -1.74 11.73
N PHE A 43 2.96 -1.84 12.53
CA PHE A 43 2.01 -0.73 12.71
C PHE A 43 2.67 0.49 13.38
N GLY A 44 3.63 0.26 14.30
CA GLY A 44 4.35 1.33 14.99
C GLY A 44 5.14 2.21 14.04
N MET A 45 5.59 1.67 12.90
CA MET A 45 6.22 2.44 11.84
C MET A 45 5.24 3.42 11.20
N ALA A 46 4.04 2.97 10.82
CA ALA A 46 3.02 3.85 10.25
C ALA A 46 2.62 4.96 11.25
N ALA A 47 2.52 4.64 12.55
CA ALA A 47 2.23 5.61 13.60
C ALA A 47 3.33 6.69 13.72
N ALA A 48 4.61 6.30 13.78
CA ALA A 48 5.73 7.23 13.84
C ALA A 48 5.81 8.13 12.59
N LEU A 49 5.54 7.56 11.42
CA LEU A 49 5.57 8.27 10.14
C LEU A 49 4.37 9.21 9.96
N ALA A 50 3.21 8.88 10.51
CA ALA A 50 2.09 9.81 10.61
C ALA A 50 2.46 11.06 11.43
N GLY A 51 3.13 10.88 12.58
CA GLY A 51 3.67 11.99 13.37
C GLY A 51 4.72 12.81 12.62
N THR A 52 5.61 12.14 11.88
CA THR A 52 6.62 12.80 11.03
C THR A 52 5.95 13.70 9.98
N MET A 53 4.95 13.18 9.28
CA MET A 53 4.22 13.94 8.25
C MET A 53 3.48 15.15 8.83
N LYS A 54 2.85 15.04 10.01
CA LYS A 54 2.23 16.20 10.67
C LYS A 54 3.22 17.35 10.88
N GLY A 55 4.41 17.04 11.41
CA GLY A 55 5.45 18.04 11.63
C GLY A 55 5.98 18.65 10.33
N ILE A 56 6.11 17.86 9.27
CA ILE A 56 6.54 18.33 7.95
C ILE A 56 5.47 19.20 7.27
N ILE A 57 4.21 18.78 7.31
CA ILE A 57 3.08 19.56 6.77
C ILE A 57 3.01 20.93 7.45
N ALA A 58 3.17 20.99 8.77
CA ALA A 58 3.20 22.26 9.49
C ALA A 58 4.27 23.23 8.96
N LYS A 59 5.49 22.73 8.67
CA LYS A 59 6.56 23.54 8.07
C LYS A 59 6.22 24.00 6.65
N ALA A 60 5.65 23.12 5.83
CA ALA A 60 5.26 23.46 4.46
C ALA A 60 4.14 24.52 4.43
N VAL A 61 3.12 24.37 5.29
CA VAL A 61 2.02 25.32 5.43
C VAL A 61 2.53 26.67 5.91
N ASP A 62 3.39 26.71 6.93
CA ASP A 62 3.99 27.95 7.43
C ASP A 62 4.78 28.68 6.34
N HIS A 63 5.61 27.95 5.59
CA HIS A 63 6.35 28.54 4.47
C HIS A 63 5.39 29.09 3.40
N ALA A 64 4.36 28.32 3.03
CA ALA A 64 3.40 28.70 2.01
C ALA A 64 2.55 29.92 2.42
N ALA A 65 2.19 30.02 3.69
CA ALA A 65 1.44 31.13 4.28
C ALA A 65 2.24 32.44 4.29
N ASN A 66 3.56 32.36 4.50
CA ASN A 66 4.39 33.53 4.74
C ASN A 66 5.22 33.98 3.55
N ARG A 67 5.56 33.08 2.62
CA ARG A 67 6.38 33.41 1.45
C ARG A 67 5.57 34.20 0.42
N THR A 68 6.05 35.39 0.07
CA THR A 68 5.52 36.17 -1.07
C THR A 68 6.37 35.92 -2.32
N GLN A 69 5.72 35.60 -3.44
CA GLN A 69 6.33 35.56 -4.77
C GLN A 69 5.29 35.96 -5.81
N PHE A 70 5.70 36.63 -6.90
CA PHE A 70 4.78 37.14 -7.92
C PHE A 70 3.64 38.01 -7.34
N GLY A 71 3.92 38.77 -6.26
CA GLY A 71 2.97 39.70 -5.65
C GLY A 71 2.00 39.10 -4.62
N GLU A 72 1.97 37.78 -4.44
CA GLU A 72 1.04 37.10 -3.53
C GLU A 72 1.71 36.09 -2.60
N LYS A 73 1.00 35.68 -1.55
CA LYS A 73 1.44 34.53 -0.74
C LYS A 73 1.30 33.25 -1.57
N ILE A 74 2.31 32.39 -1.53
CA ILE A 74 2.37 31.26 -2.48
C ILE A 74 1.26 30.23 -2.27
N HIS A 75 0.60 30.19 -1.09
CA HIS A 75 -0.58 29.35 -0.86
C HIS A 75 -1.80 29.73 -1.74
N ASN A 76 -1.79 30.89 -2.39
CA ASN A 76 -2.81 31.27 -3.37
C ASN A 76 -2.63 30.59 -4.74
N PHE A 77 -1.47 29.98 -5.00
CA PHE A 77 -1.20 29.31 -6.26
C PHE A 77 -1.68 27.85 -6.24
N GLY A 78 -2.43 27.46 -7.28
CA GLY A 78 -3.02 26.11 -7.39
C GLY A 78 -2.02 24.98 -7.24
N LEU A 79 -0.79 25.14 -7.75
CA LEU A 79 0.27 24.12 -7.62
C LEU A 79 0.71 23.91 -6.17
N ILE A 80 0.67 24.94 -5.32
CA ILE A 80 0.99 24.83 -3.89
C ILE A 80 -0.20 24.22 -3.14
N GLN A 81 -1.42 24.62 -3.49
CA GLN A 81 -2.65 24.07 -2.92
C GLN A 81 -2.76 22.57 -3.15
N GLU A 82 -2.49 22.10 -4.37
CA GLU A 82 -2.51 20.68 -4.71
C GLU A 82 -1.47 19.90 -3.89
N LYS A 83 -0.23 20.41 -3.77
CA LYS A 83 0.82 19.75 -2.96
C LYS A 83 0.39 19.63 -1.50
N LEU A 84 -0.08 20.70 -0.90
CA LEU A 84 -0.56 20.69 0.50
C LEU A 84 -1.74 19.74 0.69
N ALA A 85 -2.71 19.72 -0.23
CA ALA A 85 -3.85 18.82 -0.17
C ALA A 85 -3.43 17.35 -0.28
N ARG A 86 -2.54 17.01 -1.23
CA ARG A 86 -1.98 15.66 -1.37
C ARG A 86 -1.21 15.24 -0.13
N MET A 87 -0.41 16.13 0.46
CA MET A 87 0.32 15.85 1.69
C MET A 87 -0.63 15.55 2.86
N ALA A 88 -1.70 16.33 3.01
CA ALA A 88 -2.72 16.12 4.04
C ALA A 88 -3.45 14.78 3.86
N MET A 89 -3.87 14.43 2.63
CA MET A 89 -4.50 13.13 2.35
C MET A 89 -3.57 11.96 2.69
N LEU A 90 -2.29 12.01 2.30
CA LEU A 90 -1.31 10.97 2.60
C LEU A 90 -1.11 10.78 4.11
N GLN A 91 -1.05 11.88 4.86
CA GLN A 91 -0.94 11.84 6.32
C GLN A 91 -2.20 11.25 6.95
N TYR A 92 -3.38 11.68 6.51
CA TYR A 92 -4.67 11.22 7.01
C TYR A 92 -4.87 9.72 6.78
N VAL A 93 -4.57 9.20 5.59
CA VAL A 93 -4.64 7.76 5.29
C VAL A 93 -3.66 6.98 6.19
N THR A 94 -2.40 7.42 6.28
CA THR A 94 -1.36 6.71 7.06
C THR A 94 -1.71 6.64 8.54
N GLU A 95 -2.18 7.75 9.11
CA GLU A 95 -2.63 7.77 10.49
C GLU A 95 -3.82 6.84 10.70
N SER A 96 -4.80 6.89 9.81
CA SER A 96 -5.99 6.06 9.91
C SER A 96 -5.65 4.56 9.83
N MET A 97 -4.70 4.17 8.97
CA MET A 97 -4.20 2.79 8.92
C MET A 97 -3.49 2.38 10.21
N ALA A 98 -2.60 3.24 10.72
CA ALA A 98 -1.84 2.96 11.94
C ALA A 98 -2.76 2.67 13.13
N TYR A 99 -3.77 3.52 13.33
CA TYR A 99 -4.73 3.38 14.43
C TYR A 99 -5.76 2.27 14.20
N MET A 100 -6.14 1.97 12.95
CA MET A 100 -7.02 0.83 12.67
C MET A 100 -6.31 -0.49 12.98
N VAL A 101 -5.05 -0.64 12.54
CA VAL A 101 -4.27 -1.86 12.82
C VAL A 101 -4.02 -2.02 14.31
N SER A 102 -3.64 -0.96 15.02
CA SER A 102 -3.45 -1.05 16.48
C SER A 102 -4.76 -1.39 17.21
N ALA A 103 -5.89 -0.80 16.81
CA ALA A 103 -7.19 -1.13 17.39
C ALA A 103 -7.60 -2.60 17.15
N ASN A 104 -7.32 -3.14 15.95
CA ASN A 104 -7.54 -4.55 15.66
C ASN A 104 -6.70 -5.45 16.58
N MET A 105 -5.45 -5.06 16.84
CA MET A 105 -4.56 -5.78 17.76
C MET A 105 -5.07 -5.73 19.20
N ASP A 106 -5.50 -4.55 19.68
CA ASP A 106 -6.07 -4.38 21.02
C ASP A 106 -7.37 -5.19 21.22
N GLN A 107 -8.14 -5.36 20.15
CA GLN A 107 -9.36 -6.20 20.13
C GLN A 107 -9.05 -7.70 20.01
N GLY A 108 -7.78 -8.10 19.96
CA GLY A 108 -7.36 -9.50 19.91
C GLY A 108 -7.45 -10.13 18.52
N SER A 109 -7.47 -9.33 17.44
CA SER A 109 -7.39 -9.88 16.08
C SER A 109 -6.12 -10.68 15.90
N THR A 110 -6.24 -11.88 15.34
CA THR A 110 -5.12 -12.78 15.06
C THR A 110 -4.68 -12.74 13.59
N ASP A 111 -5.48 -12.11 12.72
CA ASP A 111 -5.18 -11.96 11.29
C ASP A 111 -5.22 -10.47 10.91
N PHE A 112 -4.04 -9.87 10.87
CA PHE A 112 -3.83 -8.45 10.52
C PHE A 112 -2.54 -8.24 9.73
N GLN A 113 -1.92 -9.33 9.25
CA GLN A 113 -0.58 -9.29 8.69
C GLN A 113 -0.51 -8.59 7.34
N ILE A 114 -1.57 -8.69 6.54
CA ILE A 114 -1.69 -8.00 5.25
C ILE A 114 -1.84 -6.50 5.51
N GLU A 115 -2.73 -6.10 6.41
CA GLU A 115 -3.00 -4.73 6.81
C GLU A 115 -1.78 -4.05 7.42
N ALA A 116 -1.05 -4.77 8.29
CA ALA A 116 0.21 -4.29 8.86
C ALA A 116 1.26 -4.05 7.77
N ALA A 117 1.41 -4.98 6.80
CA ALA A 117 2.32 -4.80 5.67
C ALA A 117 1.90 -3.62 4.77
N ILE A 118 0.60 -3.47 4.47
CA ILE A 118 0.06 -2.34 3.71
C ILE A 118 0.38 -1.03 4.43
N SER A 119 0.12 -0.92 5.73
CA SER A 119 0.38 0.30 6.51
C SER A 119 1.86 0.71 6.49
N LYS A 120 2.77 -0.28 6.55
CA LYS A 120 4.23 -0.08 6.48
C LYS A 120 4.64 0.46 5.11
N ILE A 121 4.19 -0.19 4.03
CA ILE A 121 4.50 0.23 2.66
C ILE A 121 3.95 1.64 2.43
N PHE A 122 2.66 1.84 2.72
CA PHE A 122 1.97 3.10 2.48
C PHE A 122 2.61 4.23 3.28
N GLY A 123 2.76 4.07 4.60
CA GLY A 123 3.30 5.11 5.48
C GLY A 123 4.73 5.52 5.13
N SER A 124 5.60 4.55 4.79
CA SER A 124 6.99 4.84 4.40
C SER A 124 7.12 5.58 3.07
N GLU A 125 6.25 5.28 2.09
CA GLU A 125 6.22 6.00 0.81
C GLU A 125 5.50 7.34 0.91
N ALA A 126 4.44 7.42 1.71
CA ALA A 126 3.72 8.65 2.01
C ALA A 126 4.65 9.67 2.68
N ALA A 127 5.33 9.29 3.77
CA ALA A 127 6.22 10.19 4.49
C ALA A 127 7.38 10.68 3.62
N TRP A 128 7.92 9.80 2.76
CA TRP A 128 8.93 10.19 1.77
C TRP A 128 8.40 11.27 0.82
N LYS A 129 7.25 11.03 0.17
CA LYS A 129 6.62 11.98 -0.76
C LYS A 129 6.27 13.30 -0.08
N VAL A 130 5.72 13.27 1.13
CA VAL A 130 5.35 14.46 1.90
C VAL A 130 6.57 15.32 2.22
N THR A 131 7.69 14.69 2.60
CA THR A 131 8.91 15.41 2.95
C THR A 131 9.63 15.96 1.72
N ASP A 132 9.62 15.22 0.62
CA ASP A 132 10.12 15.67 -0.68
C ASP A 132 9.34 16.90 -1.17
N GLU A 133 8.02 16.86 -1.12
CA GLU A 133 7.17 17.98 -1.52
C GLU A 133 7.29 19.20 -0.59
N CYS A 134 7.54 18.98 0.70
CA CYS A 134 7.87 20.09 1.61
C CYS A 134 9.16 20.81 1.17
N ILE A 135 10.19 20.07 0.75
CA ILE A 135 11.42 20.69 0.21
C ILE A 135 11.10 21.46 -1.06
N GLN A 136 10.27 20.90 -1.95
CA GLN A 136 9.86 21.56 -3.19
C GLN A 136 9.09 22.87 -2.91
N ILE A 137 8.17 22.88 -1.95
CA ILE A 137 7.41 24.08 -1.54
C ILE A 137 8.35 25.16 -0.98
N MET A 138 9.39 24.76 -0.22
CA MET A 138 10.38 25.67 0.36
C MET A 138 11.44 26.14 -0.64
N GLY A 139 11.50 25.55 -1.84
CA GLY A 139 12.51 25.83 -2.86
C GLY A 139 13.93 25.63 -2.33
N GLY A 140 14.85 26.53 -2.68
CA GLY A 140 16.25 26.46 -2.26
C GLY A 140 16.44 26.40 -0.73
N MET A 141 15.52 26.96 0.05
CA MET A 141 15.56 26.89 1.52
C MET A 141 15.37 25.45 2.02
N GLY A 142 14.53 24.65 1.36
CA GLY A 142 14.29 23.26 1.73
C GLY A 142 15.54 22.36 1.61
N PHE A 143 16.49 22.76 0.76
CA PHE A 143 17.78 22.08 0.59
C PHE A 143 18.80 22.45 1.69
N MET A 144 18.58 23.56 2.39
CA MET A 144 19.50 24.03 3.42
C MET A 144 19.40 23.19 4.69
N LYS A 145 20.51 23.09 5.43
CA LYS A 145 20.59 22.31 6.67
C LYS A 145 19.76 22.92 7.81
N GLU A 146 19.74 24.24 7.93
CA GLU A 146 19.14 24.97 9.05
C GLU A 146 17.65 24.67 9.27
N PRO A 147 16.77 24.68 8.24
CA PRO A 147 15.36 24.29 8.43
C PRO A 147 15.15 22.83 8.83
N GLY A 148 16.16 21.98 8.63
CA GLY A 148 16.17 20.58 9.05
C GLY A 148 15.20 19.65 8.31
N VAL A 149 14.57 20.09 7.22
CA VAL A 149 13.70 19.22 6.39
C VAL A 149 14.52 18.20 5.62
N GLU A 150 15.67 18.61 5.07
CA GLU A 150 16.64 17.71 4.42
C GLU A 150 17.06 16.56 5.35
N ARG A 151 17.20 16.85 6.67
CA ARG A 151 17.52 15.83 7.67
C ARG A 151 16.42 14.77 7.74
N VAL A 152 15.16 15.20 7.82
CA VAL A 152 14.02 14.27 7.85
C VAL A 152 13.97 13.45 6.56
N LEU A 153 14.20 14.05 5.39
CA LEU A 153 14.23 13.30 4.13
C LEU A 153 15.32 12.21 4.15
N ARG A 154 16.53 12.57 4.61
CA ARG A 154 17.64 11.62 4.77
C ARG A 154 17.30 10.50 5.75
N ASP A 155 16.61 10.82 6.84
CA ASP A 155 16.19 9.86 7.87
C ASP A 155 15.15 8.88 7.29
N LEU A 156 14.22 9.36 6.47
CA LEU A 156 13.11 8.58 5.94
C LEU A 156 13.50 7.50 4.92
N ARG A 157 14.64 7.64 4.23
CA ARG A 157 14.99 6.72 3.13
C ARG A 157 15.07 5.25 3.56
N ILE A 158 15.51 4.98 4.80
CA ILE A 158 15.69 3.63 5.32
C ILE A 158 14.36 2.91 5.61
N PHE A 159 13.28 3.66 5.86
CA PHE A 159 11.97 3.09 6.22
C PHE A 159 11.30 2.30 5.09
N ARG A 160 11.75 2.52 3.85
CA ARG A 160 11.33 1.74 2.67
C ARG A 160 12.13 0.43 2.51
N ILE A 161 13.13 0.19 3.35
CA ILE A 161 14.11 -0.90 3.22
C ILE A 161 14.05 -1.85 4.41
N PHE A 162 14.26 -1.36 5.64
CA PHE A 162 14.26 -2.22 6.83
C PHE A 162 12.84 -2.67 7.21
N GLU A 163 12.72 -3.57 8.19
CA GLU A 163 11.43 -4.17 8.60
C GLU A 163 10.68 -4.82 7.42
N GLY A 164 11.45 -5.41 6.50
CA GLY A 164 11.00 -5.90 5.20
C GLY A 164 11.00 -4.80 4.13
N THR A 165 11.71 -5.00 3.02
CA THR A 165 11.71 -4.02 1.94
C THR A 165 10.30 -3.87 1.37
N ASN A 166 9.94 -2.67 0.93
CA ASN A 166 8.60 -2.45 0.39
C ASN A 166 8.30 -3.36 -0.84
N ASP A 167 9.32 -3.75 -1.61
CA ASP A 167 9.19 -4.67 -2.73
C ASP A 167 8.80 -6.08 -2.26
N ILE A 168 9.49 -6.62 -1.24
CA ILE A 168 9.17 -7.93 -0.65
C ILE A 168 7.80 -7.89 0.03
N LEU A 169 7.48 -6.81 0.75
CA LEU A 169 6.18 -6.68 1.40
C LEU A 169 5.03 -6.60 0.39
N ARG A 170 5.23 -6.00 -0.80
CA ARG A 170 4.24 -6.06 -1.88
C ARG A 170 4.01 -7.49 -2.37
N LEU A 171 5.08 -8.25 -2.59
CA LEU A 171 4.96 -9.67 -2.96
C LEU A 171 4.21 -10.45 -1.88
N PHE A 172 4.52 -10.19 -0.60
CA PHE A 172 3.82 -10.78 0.53
C PHE A 172 2.32 -10.43 0.52
N VAL A 173 1.95 -9.15 0.42
CA VAL A 173 0.54 -8.70 0.37
C VAL A 173 -0.23 -9.41 -0.74
N ALA A 174 0.33 -9.45 -1.96
CA ALA A 174 -0.34 -10.09 -3.09
C ALA A 174 -0.45 -11.61 -2.92
N LEU A 175 0.63 -12.29 -2.54
CA LEU A 175 0.63 -13.75 -2.41
C LEU A 175 -0.20 -14.24 -1.23
N GLN A 176 -0.10 -13.57 -0.08
CA GLN A 176 -0.87 -13.90 1.11
C GLN A 176 -2.37 -13.69 0.86
N GLY A 177 -2.75 -12.57 0.23
CA GLY A 177 -4.15 -12.33 -0.15
C GLY A 177 -4.69 -13.29 -1.21
N CYS A 178 -3.82 -13.78 -2.11
CA CYS A 178 -4.19 -14.78 -3.11
C CYS A 178 -4.34 -16.20 -2.54
N MET A 179 -3.78 -16.49 -1.36
CA MET A 179 -3.60 -17.85 -0.87
C MET A 179 -4.94 -18.58 -0.68
N ASP A 180 -5.91 -17.96 0.00
CA ASP A 180 -7.18 -18.62 0.30
C ASP A 180 -8.05 -18.74 -0.96
N LYS A 181 -8.07 -17.72 -1.82
CA LYS A 181 -8.74 -17.84 -3.11
C LYS A 181 -8.13 -18.94 -4.00
N GLY A 182 -6.81 -19.10 -3.96
CA GLY A 182 -6.10 -20.18 -4.64
C GLY A 182 -6.49 -21.57 -4.11
N LYS A 183 -6.70 -21.71 -2.80
CA LYS A 183 -7.20 -22.96 -2.18
C LYS A 183 -8.63 -23.27 -2.65
N GLU A 184 -9.53 -22.29 -2.65
CA GLU A 184 -10.90 -22.44 -3.15
C GLU A 184 -10.93 -22.91 -4.61
N LEU A 185 -10.19 -22.23 -5.50
CA LEU A 185 -10.13 -22.57 -6.92
C LEU A 185 -9.54 -23.97 -7.16
N SER A 186 -8.54 -24.36 -6.36
CA SER A 186 -7.98 -25.71 -6.41
C SER A 186 -9.00 -26.77 -5.97
N GLY A 187 -9.85 -26.45 -4.99
CA GLY A 187 -10.97 -27.29 -4.56
C GLY A 187 -12.00 -27.48 -5.67
N LEU A 188 -12.40 -26.41 -6.35
CA LEU A 188 -13.30 -26.45 -7.52
C LEU A 188 -12.73 -27.30 -8.66
N GLY A 189 -11.42 -27.17 -8.95
CA GLY A 189 -10.75 -27.99 -9.97
C GLY A 189 -10.75 -29.49 -9.63
N LYS A 190 -10.69 -29.87 -8.35
CA LYS A 190 -10.85 -31.26 -7.89
C LYS A 190 -12.31 -31.71 -8.00
N ALA A 191 -13.25 -30.86 -7.63
CA ALA A 191 -14.69 -31.14 -7.74
C ALA A 191 -15.13 -31.38 -9.19
N LEU A 192 -14.59 -30.62 -10.17
CA LEU A 192 -14.84 -30.85 -11.59
C LEU A 192 -14.35 -32.22 -12.10
N LYS A 193 -13.30 -32.79 -11.48
CA LYS A 193 -12.83 -34.15 -11.80
C LYS A 193 -13.74 -35.25 -11.23
N ASN A 194 -14.61 -34.93 -10.29
CA ASN A 194 -15.65 -35.82 -9.77
C ASN A 194 -17.01 -35.09 -9.66
N PRO A 195 -17.67 -34.83 -10.80
CA PRO A 195 -18.82 -33.94 -10.87
C PRO A 195 -20.07 -34.50 -10.16
N PHE A 196 -20.26 -35.82 -10.18
CA PHE A 196 -21.43 -36.47 -9.56
C PHE A 196 -21.39 -36.40 -8.03
N GLY A 197 -20.21 -36.32 -7.41
CA GLY A 197 -20.05 -36.16 -5.96
C GLY A 197 -20.10 -34.72 -5.45
N ASN A 198 -20.07 -33.71 -6.32
CA ASN A 198 -19.91 -32.29 -5.94
C ASN A 198 -20.87 -31.33 -6.66
N ALA A 199 -22.02 -31.81 -7.13
CA ALA A 199 -22.97 -31.06 -7.96
C ALA A 199 -23.42 -29.72 -7.33
N GLY A 200 -23.64 -29.67 -6.01
CA GLY A 200 -24.06 -28.45 -5.31
C GLY A 200 -23.02 -27.32 -5.31
N LEU A 201 -21.74 -27.67 -5.15
CA LEU A 201 -20.63 -26.71 -5.21
C LEU A 201 -20.47 -26.12 -6.61
N LEU A 202 -20.60 -26.97 -7.64
CA LEU A 202 -20.46 -26.57 -9.04
C LEU A 202 -21.63 -25.67 -9.50
N LEU A 203 -22.87 -25.98 -9.08
CA LEU A 203 -24.04 -25.15 -9.37
C LEU A 203 -23.95 -23.76 -8.73
N GLY A 204 -23.51 -23.69 -7.47
CA GLY A 204 -23.34 -22.41 -6.77
C GLY A 204 -22.31 -21.49 -7.43
N GLU A 205 -21.17 -22.04 -7.86
CA GLU A 205 -20.12 -21.25 -8.50
C GLU A 205 -20.48 -20.85 -9.94
N ALA A 206 -21.12 -21.75 -10.70
CA ALA A 206 -21.64 -21.42 -12.02
C ALA A 206 -22.64 -20.25 -11.96
N GLY A 207 -23.54 -20.22 -10.96
CA GLY A 207 -24.46 -19.12 -10.74
C GLY A 207 -23.77 -17.78 -10.42
N LYS A 208 -22.74 -17.80 -9.56
CA LYS A 208 -21.94 -16.60 -9.23
C LYS A 208 -21.18 -16.07 -10.45
N GLN A 209 -20.55 -16.95 -11.23
CA GLN A 209 -19.84 -16.56 -12.45
C GLN A 209 -20.79 -16.03 -13.53
N LEU A 210 -21.99 -16.61 -13.67
CA LEU A 210 -23.00 -16.14 -14.63
C LEU A 210 -23.48 -14.72 -14.29
N ARG A 211 -23.73 -14.43 -13.01
CA ARG A 211 -24.10 -13.08 -12.55
C ARG A 211 -23.00 -12.06 -12.85
N ARG A 212 -21.74 -12.38 -12.52
CA ARG A 212 -20.59 -11.51 -12.82
C ARG A 212 -20.43 -11.25 -14.32
N ARG A 213 -20.60 -12.28 -15.17
CA ARG A 213 -20.52 -12.13 -16.64
C ARG A 213 -21.70 -11.36 -17.24
N ALA A 214 -22.88 -11.45 -16.63
CA ALA A 214 -24.06 -10.71 -17.04
C ALA A 214 -24.07 -9.24 -16.59
N GLY A 215 -23.02 -8.77 -15.91
CA GLY A 215 -22.96 -7.40 -15.39
C GLY A 215 -23.94 -7.11 -14.25
N LEU A 216 -24.58 -8.14 -13.70
CA LEU A 216 -25.38 -8.03 -12.49
C LEU A 216 -24.40 -7.91 -11.33
N GLY A 217 -24.41 -6.75 -10.65
CA GLY A 217 -23.51 -6.46 -9.53
C GLY A 217 -23.50 -7.58 -8.49
N SER A 218 -22.40 -7.71 -7.75
CA SER A 218 -22.22 -8.82 -6.78
C SER A 218 -23.27 -8.84 -5.66
N GLY A 219 -24.05 -7.77 -5.54
CA GLY A 219 -24.95 -7.52 -4.41
C GLY A 219 -24.22 -6.96 -3.19
N LEU A 220 -22.90 -6.76 -3.27
CA LEU A 220 -22.13 -6.08 -2.23
C LEU A 220 -22.52 -4.61 -2.16
N SER A 221 -22.64 -4.11 -0.94
CA SER A 221 -22.87 -2.69 -0.67
C SER A 221 -22.27 -2.34 0.69
N LEU A 222 -21.76 -1.12 0.81
CA LEU A 222 -21.38 -0.53 2.10
C LEU A 222 -22.53 0.30 2.72
N SER A 223 -23.72 0.28 2.11
CA SER A 223 -24.90 0.93 2.67
C SER A 223 -25.18 0.42 4.08
N GLY A 224 -25.42 1.34 5.02
CA GLY A 224 -25.59 1.04 6.45
C GLY A 224 -24.28 0.89 7.24
N THR A 225 -23.13 0.76 6.57
CA THR A 225 -21.80 0.77 7.22
C THR A 225 -21.10 2.13 7.05
N THR A 226 -21.15 2.69 5.84
CA THR A 226 -20.70 4.07 5.55
C THR A 226 -21.80 5.09 5.81
N HIS A 227 -21.41 6.28 6.27
CA HIS A 227 -22.33 7.40 6.47
C HIS A 227 -23.01 7.81 5.14
N PRO A 228 -24.30 8.21 5.11
CA PRO A 228 -25.01 8.52 3.87
C PRO A 228 -24.33 9.57 2.98
N GLU A 229 -23.66 10.57 3.59
CA GLU A 229 -22.90 11.59 2.85
C GLU A 229 -21.67 11.05 2.12
N LEU A 230 -21.19 9.85 2.47
CA LEU A 230 -20.06 9.17 1.83
C LEU A 230 -20.52 8.00 0.94
N SER A 231 -21.82 7.85 0.68
CA SER A 231 -22.40 6.76 -0.12
C SER A 231 -21.71 6.59 -1.49
N ARG A 232 -21.50 7.69 -2.22
CA ARG A 232 -20.82 7.68 -3.52
C ARG A 232 -19.39 7.11 -3.44
N SER A 233 -18.61 7.54 -2.45
CA SER A 233 -17.24 7.05 -2.26
C SER A 233 -17.23 5.59 -1.77
N GLY A 234 -18.26 5.19 -1.01
CA GLY A 234 -18.52 3.79 -0.69
C GLY A 234 -18.79 2.93 -1.93
N GLU A 235 -19.60 3.42 -2.88
CA GLU A 235 -19.84 2.74 -4.16
C GLU A 235 -18.57 2.60 -5.00
N LEU A 236 -17.72 3.64 -5.02
CA LEU A 236 -16.41 3.56 -5.69
C LEU A 236 -15.53 2.45 -5.08
N ALA A 237 -15.50 2.31 -3.76
CA ALA A 237 -14.75 1.26 -3.09
C ALA A 237 -15.28 -0.14 -3.44
N VAL A 238 -16.61 -0.32 -3.50
CA VAL A 238 -17.24 -1.60 -3.89
C VAL A 238 -16.91 -1.93 -5.35
N GLN A 239 -17.05 -0.99 -6.27
CA GLN A 239 -16.72 -1.20 -7.69
C GLN A 239 -15.24 -1.57 -7.88
N ALA A 240 -14.35 -0.87 -7.16
CA ALA A 240 -12.92 -1.15 -7.20
C ALA A 240 -12.60 -2.55 -6.64
N LEU A 241 -13.28 -2.98 -5.57
CA LEU A 241 -13.14 -4.32 -4.99
C LEU A 241 -13.59 -5.40 -5.98
N GLU A 242 -14.71 -5.20 -6.66
CA GLU A 242 -15.22 -6.14 -7.67
C GLU A 242 -14.26 -6.30 -8.86
N GLN A 243 -13.71 -5.18 -9.36
CA GLN A 243 -12.69 -5.19 -10.42
C GLN A 243 -11.44 -5.93 -9.97
N PHE A 244 -10.94 -5.62 -8.76
CA PHE A 244 -9.78 -6.26 -8.19
C PHE A 244 -9.97 -7.77 -8.03
N ALA A 245 -11.07 -8.20 -7.41
CA ALA A 245 -11.37 -9.62 -7.20
C ALA A 245 -11.50 -10.38 -8.54
N THR A 246 -12.08 -9.76 -9.56
CA THR A 246 -12.21 -10.33 -10.90
C THR A 246 -10.84 -10.60 -11.53
N VAL A 247 -9.91 -9.65 -11.43
CA VAL A 247 -8.55 -9.82 -11.96
C VAL A 247 -7.77 -10.85 -11.16
N VAL A 248 -7.84 -10.82 -9.82
CA VAL A 248 -7.18 -11.82 -8.95
C VAL A 248 -7.60 -13.24 -9.34
N GLU A 249 -8.90 -13.49 -9.46
CA GLU A 249 -9.43 -14.80 -9.86
C GLU A 249 -8.93 -15.22 -11.25
N ALA A 250 -8.99 -14.31 -12.24
CA ALA A 250 -8.50 -14.59 -13.59
C ALA A 250 -7.00 -14.91 -13.62
N LYS A 251 -6.18 -14.21 -12.83
CA LYS A 251 -4.73 -14.45 -12.75
C LYS A 251 -4.40 -15.75 -12.02
N LEU A 252 -5.13 -16.07 -10.95
CA LEU A 252 -4.98 -17.36 -10.27
C LEU A 252 -5.37 -18.54 -11.16
N ILE A 253 -6.43 -18.42 -11.96
CA ILE A 253 -6.81 -19.45 -12.93
C ILE A 253 -5.72 -19.61 -14.00
N LYS A 254 -5.21 -18.49 -14.54
CA LYS A 254 -4.18 -18.49 -15.60
C LYS A 254 -2.85 -19.07 -15.13
N HIS A 255 -2.32 -18.60 -14.00
CA HIS A 255 -0.95 -18.89 -13.56
C HIS A 255 -0.88 -19.98 -12.48
N LYS A 256 -2.00 -20.30 -11.80
CA LYS A 256 -2.05 -21.30 -10.72
C LYS A 256 -0.94 -21.05 -9.69
N LYS A 257 -0.17 -22.08 -9.35
CA LYS A 257 0.97 -21.98 -8.42
C LYS A 257 2.13 -21.16 -8.96
N ASP A 258 2.26 -21.05 -10.29
CA ASP A 258 3.34 -20.30 -10.93
C ASP A 258 3.17 -18.77 -10.82
N ILE A 259 2.02 -18.30 -10.28
CA ILE A 259 1.79 -16.88 -9.99
C ILE A 259 2.89 -16.29 -9.09
N VAL A 260 3.55 -17.10 -8.27
CA VAL A 260 4.70 -16.70 -7.43
C VAL A 260 5.86 -16.10 -8.24
N ASN A 261 5.99 -16.48 -9.51
CA ASN A 261 7.04 -16.00 -10.40
C ASN A 261 6.62 -14.75 -11.20
N GLU A 262 5.35 -14.35 -11.13
CA GLU A 262 4.79 -13.25 -11.91
C GLU A 262 4.90 -11.92 -11.15
N GLN A 263 6.12 -11.55 -10.73
CA GLN A 263 6.35 -10.41 -9.82
C GLN A 263 5.76 -9.07 -10.34
N LEU A 264 5.79 -8.82 -11.65
CA LEU A 264 5.22 -7.60 -12.24
C LEU A 264 3.68 -7.55 -12.15
N VAL A 265 3.03 -8.72 -12.11
CA VAL A 265 1.60 -8.85 -11.83
C VAL A 265 1.35 -8.69 -10.32
N LEU A 266 2.11 -9.40 -9.49
CA LEU A 266 1.98 -9.36 -8.03
C LEU A 266 2.17 -7.94 -7.48
N GLN A 267 3.14 -7.20 -7.99
CA GLN A 267 3.40 -5.81 -7.59
C GLN A 267 2.19 -4.90 -7.86
N ARG A 268 1.53 -5.04 -9.02
CA ARG A 268 0.32 -4.27 -9.37
C ARG A 268 -0.91 -4.71 -8.56
N LEU A 269 -1.05 -6.00 -8.29
CA LEU A 269 -2.08 -6.49 -7.38
C LEU A 269 -1.89 -5.93 -5.96
N ALA A 270 -0.64 -5.88 -5.48
CA ALA A 270 -0.34 -5.31 -4.17
C ALA A 270 -0.65 -3.80 -4.12
N ASP A 271 -0.28 -3.03 -5.13
CA ASP A 271 -0.60 -1.60 -5.21
C ASP A 271 -2.12 -1.36 -5.17
N SER A 272 -2.91 -2.15 -5.91
CA SER A 272 -4.37 -2.04 -5.86
C SER A 272 -4.96 -2.51 -4.52
N ALA A 273 -4.38 -3.50 -3.86
CA ALA A 273 -4.78 -3.89 -2.51
C ALA A 273 -4.49 -2.78 -1.48
N ILE A 274 -3.35 -2.10 -1.62
CA ILE A 274 -2.97 -0.94 -0.80
C ILE A 274 -3.99 0.19 -0.98
N ASP A 275 -4.33 0.55 -2.21
CA ASP A 275 -5.33 1.59 -2.50
C ASP A 275 -6.73 1.18 -1.98
N LEU A 276 -7.16 -0.08 -2.15
CA LEU A 276 -8.43 -0.57 -1.63
C LEU A 276 -8.51 -0.47 -0.10
N TYR A 277 -7.46 -0.92 0.59
CA TYR A 277 -7.41 -0.81 2.05
C TYR A 277 -7.41 0.66 2.50
N ALA A 278 -6.64 1.52 1.81
CA ALA A 278 -6.64 2.95 2.07
C ALA A 278 -8.04 3.57 1.95
N MET A 279 -8.80 3.23 0.91
CA MET A 279 -10.18 3.71 0.70
C MET A 279 -11.09 3.33 1.87
N VAL A 280 -11.15 2.05 2.24
CA VAL A 280 -12.07 1.59 3.30
C VAL A 280 -11.69 2.12 4.69
N VAL A 281 -10.39 2.31 4.93
CA VAL A 281 -9.87 2.91 6.17
C VAL A 281 -10.35 4.36 6.33
N VAL A 282 -10.21 5.19 5.29
CA VAL A 282 -10.65 6.60 5.36
C VAL A 282 -12.16 6.74 5.33
N LEU A 283 -12.86 5.88 4.59
CA LEU A 283 -14.33 5.79 4.61
C LEU A 283 -14.84 5.48 6.01
N SER A 284 -14.23 4.51 6.69
CA SER A 284 -14.59 4.14 8.07
C SER A 284 -14.37 5.30 9.04
N ARG A 285 -13.18 5.92 9.03
CA ARG A 285 -12.86 7.05 9.92
C ARG A 285 -13.77 8.24 9.69
N ALA A 286 -13.92 8.70 8.44
CA ALA A 286 -14.74 9.85 8.11
C ALA A 286 -16.23 9.58 8.37
N SER A 287 -16.71 8.35 8.13
CA SER A 287 -18.09 7.96 8.47
C SER A 287 -18.33 8.03 9.97
N LYS A 288 -17.41 7.50 10.79
CA LYS A 288 -17.51 7.63 12.25
C LYS A 288 -17.49 9.10 12.68
N SER A 289 -16.59 9.89 12.08
CA SER A 289 -16.49 11.32 12.36
C SER A 289 -17.79 12.07 12.08
N LEU A 290 -18.46 11.77 10.96
CA LEU A 290 -19.75 12.36 10.57
C LEU A 290 -20.87 11.91 11.50
N SER A 291 -20.96 10.61 11.80
CA SER A 291 -21.98 10.05 12.70
C SER A 291 -21.91 10.62 14.12
N GLU A 292 -20.70 10.87 14.61
CA GLU A 292 -20.46 11.43 15.96
C GLU A 292 -20.47 12.98 15.97
N GLY A 293 -20.60 13.63 14.81
CA GLY A 293 -20.68 15.09 14.72
C GLY A 293 -19.40 15.82 15.12
N HIS A 294 -18.21 15.24 14.86
CA HIS A 294 -16.94 15.88 15.21
C HIS A 294 -16.73 17.20 14.46
N PRO A 295 -16.04 18.19 15.05
CA PRO A 295 -15.80 19.49 14.41
C PRO A 295 -15.09 19.41 13.05
N THR A 296 -14.28 18.37 12.82
CA THR A 296 -13.51 18.14 11.60
C THR A 296 -14.22 17.28 10.56
N ALA A 297 -15.44 16.79 10.84
CA ALA A 297 -16.09 15.75 10.03
C ALA A 297 -16.27 16.13 8.55
N GLN A 298 -16.61 17.39 8.26
CA GLN A 298 -16.76 17.85 6.88
C GLN A 298 -15.41 17.98 6.15
N TYR A 299 -14.32 18.30 6.87
CA TYR A 299 -12.97 18.28 6.31
C TYR A 299 -12.50 16.84 6.05
N GLU A 300 -12.77 15.92 6.98
CA GLU A 300 -12.47 14.49 6.83
C GLU A 300 -13.24 13.85 5.68
N LYS A 301 -14.51 14.24 5.48
CA LYS A 301 -15.30 13.88 4.29
C LYS A 301 -14.61 14.33 2.99
N MET A 302 -14.16 15.58 2.92
CA MET A 302 -13.49 16.13 1.74
C MET A 302 -12.18 15.39 1.41
N LEU A 303 -11.39 15.07 2.44
CA LEU A 303 -10.18 14.24 2.30
C LEU A 303 -10.51 12.84 1.79
N CYS A 304 -11.55 12.21 2.38
CA CYS A 304 -12.01 10.89 2.00
C CYS A 304 -12.48 10.83 0.54
N ASP A 305 -13.35 11.76 0.13
CA ASP A 305 -13.89 11.80 -1.23
C ASP A 305 -12.77 12.00 -2.26
N SER A 306 -11.87 12.94 -2.00
CA SER A 306 -10.75 13.26 -2.88
C SER A 306 -9.80 12.07 -3.02
N TRP A 307 -9.49 11.39 -1.91
CA TRP A 307 -8.70 10.16 -1.92
C TRP A 307 -9.38 9.04 -2.72
N CYS A 308 -10.67 8.78 -2.46
CA CYS A 308 -11.40 7.68 -3.08
C CYS A 308 -11.57 7.86 -4.59
N ILE A 309 -11.76 9.09 -5.08
CA ILE A 309 -11.84 9.37 -6.51
C ILE A 309 -10.55 8.94 -7.23
N GLU A 310 -9.39 9.37 -6.73
CA GLU A 310 -8.12 9.04 -7.37
C GLU A 310 -7.70 7.58 -7.16
N ALA A 311 -7.92 7.03 -5.96
CA ALA A 311 -7.61 5.63 -5.66
C ALA A 311 -8.43 4.67 -6.52
N ALA A 312 -9.74 4.93 -6.69
CA ALA A 312 -10.59 4.15 -7.58
C ALA A 312 -10.14 4.23 -9.05
N ALA A 313 -9.65 5.39 -9.50
CA ALA A 313 -9.09 5.54 -10.84
C ALA A 313 -7.82 4.71 -11.03
N ARG A 314 -6.87 4.77 -10.08
CA ARG A 314 -5.64 3.96 -10.11
C ARG A 314 -5.92 2.46 -10.12
N ILE A 315 -6.88 2.00 -9.30
CA ILE A 315 -7.28 0.59 -9.28
C ILE A 315 -7.87 0.20 -10.63
N ARG A 316 -8.81 0.98 -11.17
CA ARG A 316 -9.44 0.72 -12.46
C ARG A 316 -8.41 0.61 -13.59
N GLU A 317 -7.47 1.54 -13.66
CA GLU A 317 -6.40 1.56 -14.66
C GLU A 317 -5.47 0.35 -14.53
N ASN A 318 -5.01 0.04 -13.31
CA ASN A 318 -4.17 -1.13 -13.04
C ASN A 318 -4.90 -2.44 -13.38
N MET A 319 -6.17 -2.58 -13.01
CA MET A 319 -6.96 -3.78 -13.30
C MET A 319 -7.21 -3.95 -14.80
N ALA A 320 -7.53 -2.87 -15.51
CA ALA A 320 -7.68 -2.89 -16.96
C ALA A 320 -6.36 -3.31 -17.66
N ALA A 321 -5.23 -2.72 -17.26
CA ALA A 321 -3.91 -3.06 -17.80
C ALA A 321 -3.56 -4.53 -17.55
N LEU A 322 -3.93 -5.09 -16.39
CA LEU A 322 -3.70 -6.50 -16.11
C LEU A 322 -4.64 -7.43 -16.90
N GLN A 323 -5.88 -7.03 -17.20
CA GLN A 323 -6.88 -7.94 -17.76
C GLN A 323 -6.84 -8.04 -19.29
N SER A 324 -6.79 -6.92 -19.99
CA SER A 324 -7.09 -6.85 -21.43
C SER A 324 -6.00 -6.21 -22.29
N ASP A 325 -4.95 -5.67 -21.69
CA ASP A 325 -3.93 -4.91 -22.43
C ASP A 325 -2.82 -5.81 -22.99
N ARG A 326 -2.74 -5.88 -24.33
CA ARG A 326 -1.66 -6.59 -25.04
C ARG A 326 -0.31 -5.88 -24.91
N GLN A 327 -0.32 -4.55 -24.85
CA GLN A 327 0.90 -3.75 -24.68
C GLN A 327 1.52 -4.01 -23.32
N GLN A 328 0.71 -4.32 -22.30
CA GLN A 328 1.22 -4.68 -20.98
C GLN A 328 2.11 -5.93 -21.00
N GLN A 329 1.76 -6.95 -21.80
CA GLN A 329 2.60 -8.14 -21.96
C GLN A 329 3.89 -7.85 -22.73
N GLU A 330 3.84 -6.92 -23.68
CA GLU A 330 5.02 -6.44 -24.38
C GLU A 330 5.97 -5.70 -23.44
N LEU A 331 5.46 -4.79 -22.59
CA LEU A 331 6.24 -4.10 -21.58
C LEU A 331 6.97 -5.06 -20.64
N PHE A 332 6.31 -6.12 -20.18
CA PHE A 332 6.93 -7.12 -19.30
C PHE A 332 8.09 -7.87 -19.98
N ARG A 333 7.94 -8.19 -21.28
CA ARG A 333 9.04 -8.78 -22.06
C ARG A 333 10.19 -7.79 -22.24
N ASN A 334 9.88 -6.52 -22.55
CA ASN A 334 10.88 -5.48 -22.74
C ASN A 334 11.67 -5.22 -21.45
N PHE A 335 11.03 -5.13 -20.29
CA PHE A 335 11.73 -4.97 -19.01
C PHE A 335 12.73 -6.10 -18.74
N ARG A 336 12.34 -7.35 -19.03
CA ARG A 336 13.23 -8.50 -18.89
C ARG A 336 14.43 -8.41 -19.85
N SER A 337 14.18 -8.09 -21.11
CA SER A 337 15.23 -7.99 -22.13
C SER A 337 16.20 -6.84 -21.87
N ILE A 338 15.69 -5.66 -21.50
CA ILE A 338 16.51 -4.49 -21.14
C ILE A 338 17.37 -4.81 -19.93
N SER A 339 16.78 -5.38 -18.86
CA SER A 339 17.53 -5.76 -17.66
C SER A 339 18.62 -6.79 -17.97
N LYS A 340 18.31 -7.81 -18.77
CA LYS A 340 19.30 -8.80 -19.21
C LYS A 340 20.48 -8.13 -19.93
N ALA A 341 20.22 -7.23 -20.87
CA ALA A 341 21.27 -6.53 -21.60
C ALA A 341 22.13 -5.62 -20.69
N LEU A 342 21.52 -4.92 -19.73
CA LEU A 342 22.24 -4.13 -18.73
C LEU A 342 23.19 -4.99 -17.90
N VAL A 343 22.74 -6.17 -17.48
CA VAL A 343 23.56 -7.10 -16.67
C VAL A 343 24.69 -7.69 -17.50
N GLU A 344 24.43 -8.09 -18.75
CA GLU A 344 25.44 -8.61 -19.66
C GLU A 344 26.55 -7.58 -19.95
N GLN A 345 26.18 -6.29 -20.04
CA GLN A 345 27.13 -5.20 -20.26
C GLN A 345 27.78 -4.65 -18.96
N GLY A 346 27.21 -4.98 -17.80
CA GLY A 346 27.62 -4.42 -16.51
C GLY A 346 27.26 -2.94 -16.31
N GLY A 347 26.31 -2.40 -17.07
CA GLY A 347 25.96 -0.98 -17.04
C GLY A 347 25.01 -0.55 -18.17
N VAL A 348 24.90 0.75 -18.39
CA VAL A 348 24.11 1.31 -19.50
C VAL A 348 24.65 0.79 -20.84
N VAL A 349 23.76 0.22 -21.66
CA VAL A 349 24.14 -0.43 -22.94
C VAL A 349 24.51 0.59 -24.01
N THR A 350 23.78 1.70 -24.08
CA THR A 350 23.95 2.73 -25.10
C THR A 350 25.05 3.71 -24.69
N ASN A 351 25.88 4.10 -25.65
CA ASN A 351 26.72 5.29 -25.52
C ASN A 351 25.86 6.56 -25.56
N ASN A 352 26.49 7.68 -25.20
CA ASN A 352 25.92 8.98 -25.54
C ASN A 352 25.80 9.13 -27.08
N PRO A 353 24.96 10.05 -27.60
CA PRO A 353 24.76 10.21 -29.05
C PRO A 353 26.01 10.55 -29.87
N LEU A 354 27.12 10.96 -29.26
CA LEU A 354 28.40 11.20 -29.94
C LEU A 354 29.19 9.92 -30.20
N GLY A 355 28.83 8.82 -29.54
CA GLY A 355 29.36 7.49 -29.82
C GLY A 355 30.74 7.18 -29.23
N PHE A 356 31.31 8.09 -28.44
CA PHE A 356 32.59 7.90 -27.73
C PHE A 356 32.54 8.44 -26.29
#